data_AF-A0A661NH58-F1
#
_entry.id   AF-A0A661NH58-F1
#
_cell.length_a   1.000
_cell.length_b   1.000
_cell.length_c   1.000
_cell.angle_alpha   90.00
_cell.angle_beta   90.00
_cell.angle_gamma   90.00
#
_symmetry.space_group_name_H-M   'P 1'
#
loop_
_entity.id
_entity.type
_entity.pdbx_description
1 polymer ?
#
loop_
_entity_poly.entity_id
_entity_poly.type
_entity_poly.pdbx_seq_one_letter_code
_entity_poly.pdbx_strand_id
1 'polypeptide(L)'
;MGPMSSRGHGAGRPGRAALAAFGALAIWALLVTAACGGPQVAGDRAELRMVIEPESASVYIDDRFIASGRKLAARPVRLPVGEHLITVSAPGYFPHDVRV
;
A
#
# COMPACT_ATOMS: atom_id res chain seq x y z
N MET A 1 52.20 -43.89 -52.68
CA MET A 1 52.31 -44.23 -51.25
C MET A 1 53.03 -43.08 -50.55
N GLY A 2 52.56 -42.37 -49.52
CA GLY A 2 51.39 -42.44 -48.64
C GLY A 2 51.23 -41.08 -47.92
N PRO A 3 50.22 -40.88 -47.05
CA PRO A 3 49.28 -39.78 -47.23
C PRO A 3 49.41 -38.56 -46.30
N MET A 4 48.82 -37.49 -46.83
CA MET A 4 48.33 -36.27 -46.22
C MET A 4 47.19 -36.54 -45.22
N SER A 5 47.35 -36.18 -43.94
CA SER A 5 46.29 -35.96 -42.92
C SER A 5 46.97 -35.55 -41.61
N SER A 6 46.57 -34.56 -40.83
CA SER A 6 45.25 -34.48 -40.20
C SER A 6 45.06 -33.14 -39.49
N ARG A 7 43.84 -32.59 -39.65
CA ARG A 7 43.24 -31.54 -38.83
C ARG A 7 43.04 -32.01 -37.39
N GLY A 8 43.40 -31.16 -36.43
CA GLY A 8 42.89 -31.25 -35.05
C GLY A 8 42.03 -30.05 -34.72
N HIS A 9 40.72 -30.13 -34.95
CA HIS A 9 39.73 -29.22 -34.36
C HIS A 9 39.43 -29.70 -32.94
N GLY A 10 39.95 -28.99 -31.93
CA GLY A 10 39.56 -29.18 -30.54
C GLY A 10 38.22 -28.49 -30.27
N ALA A 11 37.12 -29.25 -30.34
CA ALA A 11 35.82 -28.82 -29.84
C ALA A 11 35.83 -28.88 -28.31
N GLY A 12 35.98 -27.73 -27.66
CA GLY A 12 35.81 -27.58 -26.22
C GLY A 12 34.37 -27.90 -25.82
N ARG A 13 34.19 -28.95 -25.03
CA ARG A 13 32.90 -29.33 -24.43
C ARG A 13 32.44 -28.20 -23.49
N PRO A 14 31.24 -27.60 -23.64
CA PRO A 14 30.73 -26.65 -22.67
C PRO A 14 30.41 -27.39 -21.36
N GLY A 15 31.07 -26.94 -20.29
CA GLY A 15 30.96 -27.50 -18.95
C GLY A 15 29.57 -27.33 -18.34
N ARG A 16 29.31 -28.18 -17.34
CA ARG A 16 28.08 -28.38 -16.55
C ARG A 16 27.53 -27.12 -15.84
N ALA A 17 28.14 -25.95 -16.05
CA ALA A 17 27.77 -24.66 -15.45
C ALA A 17 26.45 -24.07 -16.00
N ALA A 18 26.02 -24.50 -17.19
CA ALA A 18 24.82 -23.95 -17.83
C ALA A 18 23.50 -24.28 -17.10
N LEU A 19 23.42 -25.36 -16.30
CA LEU A 19 22.16 -25.74 -15.63
C LEU A 19 21.90 -24.99 -14.31
N ALA A 20 22.91 -24.47 -13.64
CA ALA A 20 22.75 -23.79 -12.34
C ALA A 20 22.17 -22.37 -12.47
N ALA A 21 22.47 -21.68 -13.58
CA ALA A 21 22.03 -20.31 -13.81
C ALA A 21 20.51 -20.22 -14.09
N PHE A 22 19.94 -21.22 -14.77
CA PHE A 22 18.50 -21.24 -15.08
C PHE A 22 17.62 -21.54 -13.86
N GLY A 23 18.08 -22.39 -12.94
CA GLY A 23 17.35 -22.69 -11.70
C GLY A 23 17.26 -21.46 -10.79
N ALA A 24 18.36 -20.72 -10.64
CA ALA A 24 18.39 -19.50 -9.82
C ALA A 24 17.50 -18.39 -10.38
N LEU A 25 17.46 -18.21 -11.70
CA LEU A 25 16.62 -17.20 -12.38
C LEU A 25 15.11 -17.54 -12.27
N ALA A 26 14.76 -18.82 -12.41
CA ALA A 26 13.37 -19.27 -12.26
C ALA A 26 12.87 -19.10 -10.81
N ILE A 27 13.72 -19.40 -9.82
CA ILE A 27 13.40 -19.20 -8.40
C ILE A 27 13.25 -17.71 -8.08
N TRP A 28 14.13 -16.85 -8.61
CA TRP A 28 14.03 -15.40 -8.44
C TRP A 28 12.73 -14.84 -9.03
N ALA A 29 12.38 -15.27 -10.25
CA ALA A 29 11.13 -14.86 -10.89
C ALA A 29 9.89 -15.30 -10.08
N LEU A 30 9.90 -16.53 -9.55
CA LEU A 30 8.79 -17.06 -8.75
C LEU A 30 8.60 -16.27 -7.44
N LEU A 31 9.70 -15.93 -6.75
CA LEU A 31 9.67 -15.17 -5.50
C LEU A 31 9.14 -13.74 -5.70
N VAL A 32 9.49 -13.08 -6.80
CA VAL A 32 9.00 -11.72 -7.11
C VAL A 32 7.48 -11.73 -7.37
N THR A 33 6.96 -12.75 -8.06
CA THR A 33 5.52 -12.82 -8.37
C THR A 33 4.63 -13.02 -7.14
N ALA A 34 5.09 -13.76 -6.13
CA ALA A 34 4.32 -14.00 -4.90
C ALA A 34 4.19 -12.75 -4.00
N ALA A 35 5.09 -11.78 -4.16
CA ALA A 35 5.15 -10.61 -3.28
C ALA A 35 4.20 -9.46 -3.68
N CYS A 36 3.71 -9.41 -4.93
CA CYS A 36 3.05 -8.22 -5.47
C CYS A 36 1.51 -8.31 -5.65
N GLY A 37 0.81 -9.29 -5.06
CA GLY A 37 -0.59 -9.52 -5.45
C GLY A 37 -1.52 -10.18 -4.42
N GLY A 38 -1.24 -10.06 -3.12
CA GLY A 38 -2.18 -10.55 -2.11
C GLY A 38 -3.49 -9.74 -2.10
N PRO A 39 -4.67 -10.36 -1.89
CA PRO A 39 -5.91 -9.64 -1.71
C PRO A 39 -5.81 -8.75 -0.46
N GLN A 40 -5.73 -7.44 -0.67
CA GLN A 40 -5.82 -6.47 0.42
C GLN A 40 -7.23 -6.59 0.99
N VAL A 41 -7.34 -6.98 2.27
CA VAL A 41 -8.62 -6.99 2.98
C VAL A 41 -9.18 -5.57 2.89
N ALA A 42 -10.27 -5.41 2.15
CA ALA A 42 -10.98 -4.14 2.02
C ALA A 42 -11.70 -3.84 3.33
N GLY A 43 -10.94 -3.46 4.34
CA GLY A 43 -11.40 -3.31 5.71
C GLY A 43 -10.76 -2.15 6.44
N ASP A 44 -10.29 -1.12 5.74
CA ASP A 44 -9.50 -0.05 6.36
C ASP A 44 -10.26 1.27 6.47
N ARG A 45 -11.58 1.24 6.67
CA ARG A 45 -12.35 2.46 6.97
C ARG A 45 -13.34 2.30 8.11
N ALA A 46 -13.26 3.18 9.09
CA ALA A 46 -14.19 3.29 10.21
C ALA A 46 -15.23 4.41 9.95
N GLU A 47 -16.45 4.22 10.43
CA GLU A 47 -17.49 5.25 10.39
C GLU A 47 -17.46 6.07 11.68
N LEU A 48 -17.16 7.36 11.55
CA LEU A 48 -17.16 8.31 12.67
C LEU A 48 -18.53 8.97 12.78
N ARG A 49 -19.21 8.72 13.91
CA ARG A 49 -20.50 9.32 14.26
C ARG A 49 -20.34 10.13 15.53
N MET A 50 -20.72 11.41 15.48
CA MET A 50 -20.56 12.35 16.58
C MET A 50 -21.83 13.16 16.79
N VAL A 51 -22.10 13.49 18.05
CA VAL A 51 -23.15 14.44 18.44
C VAL A 51 -22.43 15.70 18.90
N ILE A 52 -22.74 16.84 18.27
CA ILE A 52 -22.01 18.09 18.45
C ILE A 52 -23.01 19.20 18.76
N GLU A 53 -22.77 19.90 19.86
CA GLU A 53 -23.52 21.08 20.29
C GLU A 53 -22.56 22.27 20.44
N PRO A 54 -22.83 23.44 19.83
CA PRO A 54 -23.99 23.74 18.98
C PRO A 54 -23.92 23.05 17.60
N GLU A 55 -25.08 22.76 17.00
CA GLU A 55 -25.16 22.12 15.67
C GLU A 55 -24.46 22.91 14.54
N SER A 56 -24.28 24.22 14.74
CA SER A 56 -23.60 25.13 13.82
C SER A 56 -22.07 25.03 13.88
N ALA A 57 -21.52 24.29 14.84
CA ALA A 57 -20.07 24.10 14.97
C ALA A 57 -19.47 23.52 13.69
N SER A 58 -18.29 24.00 13.33
CA SER A 58 -17.49 23.50 12.23
C SER A 58 -16.59 22.36 12.71
N VAL A 59 -16.56 21.27 11.95
CA VAL A 59 -15.75 20.09 12.23
C VAL A 59 -14.62 19.99 11.22
N TYR A 60 -13.42 19.88 11.75
CA TYR A 60 -12.19 19.66 11.01
C TYR A 60 -11.63 18.30 11.36
N ILE A 61 -11.13 17.58 10.36
CA ILE A 61 -10.41 16.32 10.55
C ILE A 61 -9.08 16.47 9.83
N ASP A 62 -7.98 16.29 10.56
CA ASP A 62 -6.61 16.50 10.08
C ASP A 62 -6.47 17.90 9.44
N ASP A 63 -6.91 18.93 10.17
CA ASP A 63 -6.92 20.34 9.77
C ASP A 63 -7.79 20.69 8.54
N ARG A 64 -8.54 19.72 8.00
CA ARG A 64 -9.41 19.93 6.85
C ARG A 64 -10.86 20.07 7.28
N PHE A 65 -11.52 21.14 6.86
CA PHE A 65 -12.97 21.30 7.05
C PHE A 65 -13.74 20.18 6.36
N ILE A 66 -14.56 19.47 7.13
CA ILE A 66 -15.40 18.37 6.63
C ILE A 66 -16.84 18.83 6.49
N ALA A 67 -17.44 19.31 7.58
CA ALA A 67 -18.84 19.65 7.64
C ALA A 67 -19.17 20.46 8.91
N SER A 68 -20.40 20.98 8.99
CA SER A 68 -20.97 21.41 10.27
C SER A 68 -21.45 20.21 11.10
N GLY A 69 -21.58 20.39 12.41
CA GLY A 69 -22.11 19.38 13.34
C GLY A 69 -23.45 18.81 12.87
N ARG A 70 -24.38 19.68 12.45
CA ARG A 70 -25.68 19.27 11.88
C ARG A 70 -25.55 18.31 10.69
N LYS A 71 -24.67 18.62 9.75
CA LYS A 71 -24.48 17.81 8.54
C LYS A 71 -23.83 16.47 8.89
N LEU A 72 -22.88 16.48 9.81
CA LEU A 72 -22.16 15.28 10.23
C LEU A 72 -23.05 14.30 11.03
N ALA A 73 -23.96 14.83 11.85
CA ALA A 73 -24.97 14.03 12.54
C ALA A 73 -25.90 13.28 11.56
N ALA A 74 -26.27 13.94 10.45
CA ALA A 74 -27.11 13.34 9.41
C ALA A 74 -26.34 12.38 8.48
N ARG A 75 -25.06 12.64 8.23
CA ARG A 75 -24.20 11.87 7.33
C ARG A 75 -22.83 11.65 7.97
N PRO A 76 -22.64 10.50 8.64
CA PRO A 76 -21.36 10.12 9.22
C PRO A 76 -20.25 10.05 8.17
N VAL A 77 -19.03 10.36 8.59
CA VAL A 77 -17.85 10.35 7.72
C VAL A 77 -17.11 9.03 7.85
N ARG A 78 -16.53 8.53 6.74
CA ARG A 78 -15.66 7.37 6.75
C ARG A 78 -14.21 7.81 6.81
N LEU A 79 -13.50 7.38 7.84
CA LEU A 79 -12.07 7.65 8.03
C LEU A 79 -11.24 6.45 7.62
N PRO A 80 -10.06 6.65 7.01
CA PRO A 80 -9.09 5.56 6.86
C PRO A 80 -8.63 5.03 8.22
N VAL A 81 -8.00 3.87 8.24
CA VAL A 81 -7.31 3.38 9.44
C VAL A 81 -6.12 4.28 9.74
N GLY A 82 -6.00 4.65 11.01
CA GLY A 82 -4.96 5.52 11.52
C GLY A 82 -5.50 6.42 12.62
N GLU A 83 -4.60 7.18 13.25
CA GLU A 83 -4.95 8.22 14.19
C GLU A 83 -5.42 9.46 13.42
N HIS A 84 -6.56 10.03 13.83
CA HIS A 84 -7.11 11.23 13.25
C HIS A 84 -7.34 12.31 14.31
N LEU A 85 -6.91 13.53 14.02
CA LEU A 85 -7.20 14.69 14.88
C LEU A 85 -8.51 15.34 14.43
N ILE A 86 -9.48 15.40 15.33
CA ILE A 86 -10.75 16.06 15.14
C ILE A 86 -10.75 17.36 15.93
N THR A 87 -10.96 18.48 15.26
CA THR A 87 -11.14 19.79 15.89
C THR A 87 -12.56 20.28 15.65
N VAL A 88 -13.28 20.58 16.73
CA VAL A 88 -14.62 21.17 16.68
C VAL A 88 -14.53 22.62 17.11
N SER A 89 -15.04 23.54 16.29
CA SER A 89 -14.97 24.98 16.55
C SER A 89 -16.30 25.66 16.27
N ALA A 90 -16.72 26.56 17.18
CA ALA A 90 -17.91 27.38 17.01
C ALA A 90 -17.64 28.81 17.50
N PRO A 91 -18.28 29.84 16.91
CA PRO A 91 -18.17 31.22 17.39
C PRO A 91 -18.56 31.35 18.86
N GLY A 92 -17.71 31.98 19.67
CA GLY A 92 -17.95 32.14 21.11
C GLY A 92 -17.59 30.94 21.98
N TYR A 93 -17.04 29.86 21.40
CA TYR A 93 -16.58 28.68 22.10
C TYR A 93 -15.09 28.46 21.88
N PHE A 94 -14.42 27.85 22.87
CA PHE A 94 -13.06 27.35 22.67
C PHE A 94 -13.08 26.15 21.73
N PRO A 95 -12.11 26.02 20.81
CA PRO A 95 -11.94 24.82 20.01
C PRO A 95 -11.71 23.59 20.90
N HIS A 96 -12.30 22.47 20.50
CA HIS A 96 -12.18 21.20 21.21
C HIS A 96 -11.54 20.14 20.31
N ASP A 97 -10.43 19.57 20.76
CA ASP A 97 -9.62 18.61 20.01
C ASP A 97 -9.78 17.19 20.57
N VAL A 98 -9.95 16.21 19.69
CA VAL A 98 -10.08 14.78 20.03
C VAL A 98 -9.26 13.95 19.06
N ARG A 99 -8.56 12.93 19.56
CA ARG A 99 -7.88 11.92 18.73
C ARG A 99 -8.67 10.62 18.74
N VAL A 100 -8.83 10.00 17.57
CA VAL A 100 -9.56 8.73 17.37
C VAL A 100 -8.82 7.80 16.43
#